data_AF-A0A9P6QGQ9-F1
#
_entry.id   AF-A0A9P6QGQ9-F1
#
_cell.length_a   1.000
_cell.length_b   1.000
_cell.length_c   1.000
_cell.angle_alpha   90.00
_cell.angle_beta   90.00
_cell.angle_gamma   90.00
#
_symmetry.space_group_name_H-M   'P 1'
#
loop_
_entity.id
_entity.type
_entity.pdbx_description
1 polymer ?
#
loop_
_entity_poly.entity_id
_entity_poly.type
_entity_poly.pdbx_seq_one_letter_code
_entity_poly.pdbx_strand_id
1 'polypeptide(L)'
;MIHENGSHATNLSSIKVVSRQSSVRSIKLKRMSMLDNVFFCAFLCVVGGVATASQGAINAQLGMYTGKGLSSTVVFCLGAWSSANLPLMVSKAPWWAWVGGVLGACFVIITILAVPSLGSGTTTAIIISSKLVFSCFMDHFSWLGIPHRKFTIWRILATIGLIGCVAVIAKF
;
A
#
# COMPACT_ATOMS: atom_id res chain seq x y z
N MET A 1 -12.02 -8.30 61.33
CA MET A 1 -12.79 -8.27 60.06
C MET A 1 -12.03 -7.49 58.98
N ILE A 2 -10.80 -7.87 58.62
CA ILE A 2 -10.09 -7.25 57.48
C ILE A 2 -9.04 -8.25 56.96
N HIS A 3 -9.40 -9.21 56.09
CA HIS A 3 -8.36 -10.00 55.38
C HIS A 3 -8.77 -10.68 54.06
N GLU A 4 -10.02 -10.56 53.58
CA GLU A 4 -10.47 -11.25 52.34
C GLU A 4 -10.35 -10.43 51.03
N ASN A 5 -10.23 -9.10 51.08
CA ASN A 5 -10.28 -8.27 49.86
C ASN A 5 -9.03 -8.35 48.96
N GLY A 6 -7.89 -8.83 49.46
CA GLY A 6 -6.63 -8.89 48.69
C GLY A 6 -6.56 -10.04 47.68
N SER A 7 -7.23 -11.16 47.96
CA SER A 7 -7.18 -12.39 47.14
C SER A 7 -8.06 -12.29 45.88
N HIS A 8 -9.20 -11.60 45.98
CA HIS A 8 -10.07 -11.37 44.82
C HIS A 8 -9.47 -10.40 43.80
N ALA A 9 -8.76 -9.35 44.26
CA ALA A 9 -8.13 -8.37 43.37
C ALA A 9 -6.96 -8.96 42.56
N THR A 10 -6.17 -9.86 43.14
CA THR A 10 -5.06 -10.55 42.46
C THR A 10 -5.55 -11.62 41.47
N ASN A 11 -6.68 -12.27 41.74
CA ASN A 11 -7.30 -13.22 40.82
C ASN A 11 -7.91 -12.50 39.60
N LEU A 12 -8.61 -11.37 39.82
CA LEU A 12 -9.17 -10.53 38.76
C LEU A 12 -8.09 -9.90 37.85
N SER A 13 -6.94 -9.49 38.41
CA SER A 13 -5.83 -8.99 37.59
C SER A 13 -5.18 -10.10 36.77
N SER A 14 -5.01 -11.30 37.34
CA SER A 14 -4.47 -12.48 36.66
C SER A 14 -5.36 -12.96 35.51
N ILE A 15 -6.68 -13.00 35.70
CA ILE A 15 -7.66 -13.37 34.65
C ILE A 15 -7.66 -12.34 33.51
N LYS A 16 -7.56 -11.04 33.82
CA LYS A 16 -7.45 -9.98 32.80
C LYS A 16 -6.14 -10.09 32.00
N VAL A 17 -5.03 -10.49 32.62
CA VAL A 17 -3.75 -10.70 31.93
C VAL A 17 -3.81 -11.92 31.00
N VAL A 18 -4.36 -13.06 31.46
CA VAL A 18 -4.48 -14.30 30.68
C VAL A 18 -5.46 -14.15 29.50
N SER A 19 -6.60 -13.50 29.71
CA SER A 19 -7.57 -13.20 28.63
C SER A 19 -7.00 -12.24 27.57
N ARG A 20 -6.17 -11.27 27.98
CA ARG A 20 -5.48 -10.36 27.07
C ARG A 20 -4.38 -11.08 26.29
N GLN A 21 -3.60 -11.96 26.92
CA GLN A 21 -2.58 -12.77 26.25
C GLN A 21 -3.17 -13.74 25.23
N SER A 22 -4.29 -14.40 25.56
CA SER A 22 -4.97 -15.31 24.63
C SER A 22 -5.54 -14.57 23.40
N SER A 23 -6.12 -13.37 23.59
CA SER A 23 -6.58 -12.51 22.49
C SER A 23 -5.44 -12.00 21.60
N VAL A 24 -4.31 -11.59 22.18
CA VAL A 24 -3.15 -11.14 21.39
C VAL A 24 -2.54 -12.31 20.61
N ARG A 25 -2.48 -13.50 21.20
CA ARG A 25 -1.97 -14.71 20.54
C ARG A 25 -2.86 -15.15 19.38
N SER A 26 -4.19 -15.09 19.53
CA SER A 26 -5.13 -15.43 18.45
C SER A 26 -5.02 -14.46 17.26
N ILE A 27 -4.83 -13.16 17.52
CA ILE A 27 -4.60 -12.17 16.47
C ILE A 27 -3.27 -12.42 15.74
N LYS A 28 -2.20 -12.75 16.48
CA LYS A 28 -0.89 -13.04 15.87
C LYS A 28 -0.95 -14.31 15.02
N LEU A 29 -1.60 -15.37 15.49
CA LEU A 29 -1.81 -16.62 14.75
C LEU A 29 -2.68 -16.42 13.50
N LYS A 30 -3.78 -15.68 13.61
CA LYS A 30 -4.64 -15.37 12.47
C LYS A 30 -3.93 -14.48 11.45
N ARG A 31 -3.13 -13.51 11.89
CA ARG A 31 -2.32 -12.66 11.01
C ARG A 31 -1.28 -13.47 10.25
N MET A 32 -0.55 -14.35 10.94
CA MET A 32 0.43 -15.22 10.29
C MET A 32 -0.28 -16.14 9.29
N SER A 33 -1.38 -16.78 9.68
CA SER A 33 -2.21 -17.60 8.78
C SER A 33 -2.78 -16.85 7.56
N MET A 34 -3.14 -15.57 7.70
CA MET A 34 -3.60 -14.75 6.56
C MET A 34 -2.47 -14.37 5.62
N LEU A 35 -1.28 -14.06 6.15
CA LEU A 35 -0.10 -13.72 5.36
C LEU A 35 0.52 -14.94 4.68
N ASP A 36 0.32 -16.14 5.21
CA ASP A 36 0.69 -17.39 4.54
C ASP A 36 -0.25 -17.72 3.36
N ASN A 37 -1.40 -17.05 3.27
CA ASN A 37 -2.35 -17.26 2.18
C ASN A 37 -1.95 -16.49 0.91
N VAL A 38 -1.48 -17.24 -0.09
CA VAL A 38 -1.06 -16.75 -1.41
C VAL A 38 -2.11 -15.83 -2.06
N PHE A 39 -3.40 -16.17 -1.97
CA PHE A 39 -4.47 -15.36 -2.56
C PHE A 39 -4.63 -14.01 -1.87
N PHE A 40 -4.50 -13.99 -0.53
CA PHE A 40 -4.58 -12.75 0.23
C PHE A 40 -3.39 -11.83 -0.08
N CYS A 41 -2.17 -12.38 -0.16
CA CYS A 41 -0.98 -11.62 -0.55
C CYS A 41 -1.08 -11.13 -2.00
N ALA A 42 -1.58 -11.94 -2.93
CA ALA A 42 -1.80 -11.52 -4.31
C ALA A 42 -2.81 -10.37 -4.40
N PHE A 43 -3.90 -10.43 -3.62
CA PHE A 43 -4.85 -9.33 -3.51
C PHE A 43 -4.21 -8.04 -2.98
N LEU A 44 -3.39 -8.12 -1.92
CA LEU A 44 -2.64 -6.98 -1.42
C LEU A 44 -1.72 -6.38 -2.50
N CYS A 45 -1.02 -7.22 -3.27
CA CYS A 45 -0.19 -6.76 -4.40
C CYS A 45 -0.99 -6.04 -5.48
N VAL A 46 -2.23 -6.48 -5.78
CA VAL A 46 -3.12 -5.76 -6.69
C VAL A 46 -3.45 -4.37 -6.15
N VAL A 47 -3.82 -4.28 -4.87
CA VAL A 47 -4.06 -2.99 -4.20
C VAL A 47 -2.81 -2.10 -4.23
N GLY A 48 -1.62 -2.67 -4.00
CA GLY A 48 -0.35 -1.97 -4.07
C GLY A 48 -0.05 -1.40 -5.46
N GLY A 49 -0.34 -2.16 -6.52
CA GLY A 49 -0.19 -1.66 -7.89
C GLY A 49 -1.17 -0.54 -8.24
N VAL A 50 -2.43 -0.66 -7.83
CA VAL A 50 -3.42 0.43 -7.99
C VAL A 50 -2.99 1.69 -7.24
N ALA A 51 -2.50 1.54 -6.01
CA ALA A 51 -1.98 2.64 -5.21
C ALA A 51 -0.79 3.34 -5.89
N THR A 52 0.18 2.58 -6.40
CA THR A 52 1.36 3.15 -7.09
C THR A 52 1.02 3.79 -8.43
N ALA A 53 0.06 3.25 -9.18
CA ALA A 53 -0.44 3.90 -10.40
C ALA A 53 -1.09 5.25 -10.09
N SER A 54 -1.94 5.29 -9.06
CA SER A 54 -2.59 6.52 -8.59
C SER A 54 -1.56 7.55 -8.13
N GLN A 55 -0.55 7.12 -7.37
CA GLN A 55 0.58 7.95 -6.95
C GLN A 55 1.35 8.52 -8.15
N GLY A 56 1.58 7.72 -9.21
CA GLY A 56 2.22 8.20 -10.43
C GLY A 56 1.45 9.36 -11.08
N ALA A 57 0.12 9.29 -11.04
CA ALA A 57 -0.73 10.34 -11.59
C ALA A 57 -0.77 11.60 -10.70
N ILE A 58 -0.77 11.44 -9.38
CA ILE A 58 -0.60 12.55 -8.43
C ILE A 58 0.76 13.22 -8.64
N ASN A 59 1.82 12.43 -8.84
CA ASN A 59 3.16 12.95 -9.13
C ASN A 59 3.20 13.73 -10.45
N ALA A 60 2.53 13.25 -11.49
CA ALA A 60 2.43 13.96 -12.76
C ALA A 60 1.73 15.33 -12.58
N GLN A 61 0.62 15.36 -11.85
CA GLN A 61 -0.07 16.61 -11.52
C GLN A 61 0.80 17.56 -10.70
N LEU A 62 1.50 17.07 -9.69
CA LEU A 62 2.37 17.89 -8.84
C LEU A 62 3.53 18.52 -9.64
N GLY A 63 4.08 17.78 -10.61
CA GLY A 63 5.08 18.30 -11.54
C GLY A 63 4.55 19.48 -12.37
N MET A 64 3.29 19.45 -12.78
CA MET A 64 2.64 20.54 -13.51
C MET A 64 2.42 21.78 -12.63
N TYR A 65 2.02 21.61 -11.36
CA TYR A 65 1.78 22.73 -10.44
C TYR A 65 3.06 23.43 -9.99
N THR A 66 4.12 22.67 -9.74
CA THR A 66 5.33 23.20 -9.11
C THR A 66 6.41 23.61 -10.11
N GLY A 67 6.27 23.20 -11.38
CA GLY A 67 7.29 23.38 -12.44
C GLY A 67 8.62 22.67 -12.14
N LYS A 68 8.69 21.95 -11.01
CA LYS A 68 9.85 21.21 -10.51
C LYS A 68 9.39 19.76 -10.39
N GLY A 69 10.19 18.81 -10.86
CA GLY A 69 9.83 17.38 -10.87
C GLY A 69 9.81 16.72 -9.49
N LEU A 70 9.05 17.27 -8.53
CA LEU A 70 8.94 16.72 -7.17
C LEU A 70 7.96 15.54 -7.13
N SER A 71 8.39 14.45 -6.49
CA SER A 71 7.55 13.27 -6.22
C SER A 71 6.78 13.45 -4.91
N SER A 72 5.50 13.06 -4.87
CA SER A 72 4.64 13.07 -3.69
C SER A 72 5.23 12.29 -2.51
N THR A 73 6.00 11.24 -2.78
CA THR A 73 6.73 10.49 -1.75
C THR A 73 7.80 11.33 -1.09
N VAL A 74 8.54 12.12 -1.87
CA VAL A 74 9.57 13.01 -1.35
C VAL A 74 8.91 14.10 -0.50
N VAL A 75 7.81 14.70 -0.97
CA VAL A 75 7.03 15.67 -0.20
C VAL A 75 6.55 15.09 1.13
N PHE A 76 6.03 13.86 1.12
CA PHE A 76 5.56 13.18 2.32
C PHE A 76 6.69 12.83 3.29
N CYS A 77 7.81 12.28 2.80
CA CYS A 77 8.95 11.94 3.65
C CYS A 77 9.56 13.20 4.29
N LEU A 78 9.73 14.27 3.49
CA LEU A 78 10.20 15.54 4.01
C LEU A 78 9.21 16.09 5.02
N GLY A 79 7.91 16.09 4.74
CA GLY A 79 6.87 16.50 5.67
C GLY A 79 6.88 15.73 6.99
N ALA A 80 6.98 14.40 6.95
CA ALA A 80 7.05 13.56 8.13
C ALA A 80 8.31 13.86 8.97
N TRP A 81 9.48 13.99 8.33
CA TRP A 81 10.73 14.36 8.98
C TRP A 81 10.68 15.77 9.56
N SER A 82 10.05 16.69 8.83
CA SER A 82 10.05 18.12 9.09
C SER A 82 8.85 18.63 9.88
N SER A 83 8.05 17.73 10.48
CA SER A 83 7.15 18.07 11.59
C SER A 83 7.85 18.89 12.70
N ALA A 84 9.20 18.87 12.75
CA ALA A 84 10.02 19.76 13.57
C ALA A 84 10.60 21.01 12.84
N ASN A 85 10.73 21.04 11.50
CA ASN A 85 11.34 22.13 10.70
C ASN A 85 10.89 22.14 9.22
N LEU A 86 9.63 22.52 8.92
CA LEU A 86 9.02 22.39 7.58
C LEU A 86 9.69 23.32 6.54
N PRO A 87 10.30 22.80 5.45
CA PRO A 87 10.81 23.64 4.36
C PRO A 87 9.66 24.42 3.70
N LEU A 88 9.92 25.68 3.31
CA LEU A 88 8.96 26.55 2.60
C LEU A 88 8.31 25.88 1.37
N MET A 89 9.01 24.94 0.72
CA MET A 89 8.51 24.20 -0.44
C MET A 89 7.49 23.11 -0.07
N VAL A 90 7.62 22.48 1.10
CA VAL A 90 6.67 21.45 1.60
C VAL A 90 5.44 22.12 2.20
N SER A 91 5.61 23.29 2.84
CA SER A 91 4.51 24.11 3.38
C SER A 91 3.52 24.58 2.30
N LYS A 92 4.02 24.79 1.08
CA LYS A 92 3.20 25.21 -0.07
C LYS A 92 2.68 24.04 -0.91
N ALA A 93 2.98 22.80 -0.54
CA ALA A 93 2.48 21.65 -1.27
C ALA A 93 0.97 21.54 -1.08
N PRO A 94 0.20 21.26 -2.16
CA PRO A 94 -1.23 21.13 -2.04
C PRO A 94 -1.59 19.91 -1.18
N TRP A 95 -2.71 20.00 -0.45
CA TRP A 95 -3.12 18.95 0.52
C TRP A 95 -3.27 17.56 -0.12
N TRP A 96 -3.63 17.48 -1.41
CA TRP A 96 -3.75 16.21 -2.13
C TRP A 96 -2.39 15.55 -2.45
N ALA A 97 -1.27 16.30 -2.44
CA ALA A 97 0.07 15.75 -2.66
C ALA A 97 0.46 14.73 -1.57
N TRP A 98 -0.06 14.92 -0.35
CA TRP A 98 0.20 14.01 0.77
C TRP A 98 -0.42 12.63 0.54
N VAL A 99 -1.54 12.56 -0.18
CA VAL A 99 -2.20 11.30 -0.53
C VAL A 99 -1.25 10.41 -1.34
N GLY A 100 -0.54 10.96 -2.32
CA GLY A 100 0.43 10.20 -3.11
C GLY A 100 1.56 9.62 -2.26
N GLY A 101 2.02 10.35 -1.24
CA GLY A 101 3.02 9.85 -0.31
C GLY A 101 2.51 8.71 0.58
N VAL A 102 1.30 8.83 1.11
CA VAL A 102 0.65 7.76 1.90
C VAL A 102 0.45 6.51 1.06
N LEU A 103 0.01 6.64 -0.19
CA LEU A 103 -0.12 5.51 -1.13
C LEU A 103 1.23 4.81 -1.36
N GLY A 104 2.32 5.57 -1.45
CA GLY A 104 3.67 5.03 -1.53
C GLY A 104 4.07 4.24 -0.28
N ALA A 105 3.76 4.74 0.91
CA ALA A 105 4.00 4.02 2.16
C ALA A 105 3.18 2.72 2.24
N CYS A 106 1.90 2.76 1.83
CA CYS A 106 1.05 1.56 1.76
C CYS A 106 1.66 0.50 0.81
N PHE A 107 2.16 0.91 -0.34
CA PHE A 107 2.85 0.01 -1.28
C PHE A 107 4.09 -0.65 -0.66
N VAL A 108 4.92 0.10 0.06
CA VAL A 108 6.09 -0.46 0.74
C VAL A 108 5.67 -1.51 1.77
N ILE A 109 4.65 -1.22 2.58
CA ILE A 109 4.10 -2.16 3.56
C ILE A 109 3.59 -3.43 2.88
N ILE A 110 2.80 -3.29 1.81
CA ILE A 110 2.29 -4.42 1.02
C ILE A 110 3.43 -5.30 0.50
N THR A 111 4.49 -4.68 -0.01
CA THR A 111 5.65 -5.42 -0.55
C THR A 111 6.37 -6.19 0.54
N ILE A 112 6.60 -5.57 1.71
CA ILE A 112 7.22 -6.22 2.87
C ILE A 112 6.39 -7.44 3.34
N LEU A 113 5.06 -7.33 3.29
CA LEU A 113 4.16 -8.40 3.71
C LEU A 113 4.02 -9.52 2.68
N ALA A 114 4.07 -9.21 1.38
CA ALA A 114 3.80 -10.15 0.31
C ALA A 114 5.05 -10.91 -0.17
N VAL A 115 6.24 -10.29 -0.14
CA VAL A 115 7.50 -10.91 -0.59
C VAL A 115 7.82 -12.23 0.14
N PRO A 116 7.67 -12.35 1.47
CA PRO A 116 7.96 -13.60 2.16
C PRO A 116 7.11 -14.79 1.70
N SER A 117 5.86 -14.54 1.28
CA SER A 117 4.90 -15.59 0.94
C SER A 117 4.85 -15.90 -0.56
N LEU A 118 5.08 -14.90 -1.42
CA LEU A 118 4.99 -15.03 -2.88
C LEU A 118 6.35 -15.07 -3.58
N GLY A 119 7.41 -14.63 -2.91
CA GLY A 119 8.71 -14.36 -3.53
C GLY A 119 8.79 -12.96 -4.17
N SER A 120 10.01 -12.46 -4.29
CA SER A 120 10.31 -11.11 -4.83
C SER A 120 9.85 -10.95 -6.29
N GLY A 121 10.14 -11.95 -7.13
CA GLY A 121 9.79 -11.94 -8.56
C GLY A 121 8.29 -11.88 -8.79
N THR A 122 7.55 -12.81 -8.19
CA THR A 122 6.08 -12.88 -8.29
C THR A 122 5.41 -11.63 -7.73
N THR A 123 5.86 -11.13 -6.57
CA THR A 123 5.33 -9.90 -5.96
C THR A 123 5.48 -8.72 -6.92
N THR A 124 6.69 -8.52 -7.45
CA THR A 124 6.98 -7.43 -8.37
C THR A 124 6.17 -7.56 -9.66
N ALA A 125 6.06 -8.77 -10.21
CA ALA A 125 5.28 -9.04 -11.41
C ALA A 125 3.79 -8.69 -11.23
N ILE A 126 3.17 -9.14 -10.13
CA ILE A 126 1.76 -8.84 -9.84
C ILE A 126 1.55 -7.33 -9.69
N ILE A 127 2.43 -6.64 -8.94
CA ILE A 127 2.32 -5.20 -8.71
C ILE A 127 2.48 -4.41 -10.01
N ILE A 128 3.49 -4.74 -10.83
CA ILE A 128 3.71 -4.09 -12.13
C ILE A 128 2.51 -4.29 -13.04
N SER A 129 1.88 -5.45 -12.95
CA SER A 129 0.78 -5.78 -13.85
C SER A 129 -0.51 -5.08 -13.48
N SER A 130 -0.86 -5.11 -12.19
CA SER A 130 -2.02 -4.38 -11.69
C SER A 130 -1.89 -2.87 -11.91
N LYS A 131 -0.70 -2.26 -11.70
CA LYS A 131 -0.49 -0.83 -11.98
C LYS A 131 -0.64 -0.49 -13.47
N LEU A 132 -0.22 -1.37 -14.38
CA LEU A 132 -0.31 -1.12 -15.82
C LEU A 132 -1.74 -1.29 -16.33
N VAL A 133 -2.46 -2.30 -15.84
CA VAL A 133 -3.91 -2.47 -16.10
C VAL A 133 -4.65 -1.22 -15.62
N PHE A 134 -4.39 -0.78 -14.38
CA PHE A 134 -5.06 0.39 -13.81
C PHE A 134 -4.67 1.69 -14.52
N SER A 135 -3.40 1.85 -14.91
CA SER A 135 -2.94 2.98 -15.72
C SER A 135 -3.66 3.05 -17.06
N CYS A 136 -3.89 1.90 -17.71
CA CYS A 136 -4.70 1.86 -18.93
C CYS A 136 -6.15 2.29 -18.67
N PHE A 137 -6.75 1.82 -17.58
CA PHE A 137 -8.08 2.28 -17.17
C PHE A 137 -8.11 3.80 -16.96
N MET A 138 -7.15 4.35 -16.20
CA MET A 138 -7.06 5.80 -15.95
C MET A 138 -6.89 6.62 -17.24
N ASP A 139 -6.07 6.15 -18.18
CA ASP A 139 -5.87 6.80 -19.48
C ASP A 139 -7.15 6.82 -20.33
N HIS A 140 -8.06 5.85 -20.13
CA HIS A 140 -9.34 5.79 -20.85
C HIS A 140 -10.32 6.86 -20.36
N PHE A 141 -10.43 7.01 -19.04
CA PHE A 141 -11.40 7.91 -18.41
C PHE A 141 -10.92 9.37 -18.35
N SER A 142 -9.69 9.67 -18.81
CA SER A 142 -9.08 11.01 -18.74
C SER A 142 -9.23 11.67 -17.36
N TRP A 143 -9.25 10.87 -16.28
CA TRP A 143 -9.70 11.28 -14.94
C TRP A 143 -8.89 12.43 -14.32
N LEU A 144 -7.70 12.73 -14.85
CA LEU A 144 -6.77 13.71 -14.30
C LEU A 144 -6.32 14.77 -15.32
N GLY A 145 -7.13 15.06 -16.36
CA GLY A 145 -6.83 16.14 -17.31
C GLY A 145 -5.57 15.91 -18.17
N ILE A 146 -5.07 14.68 -18.21
CA ILE A 146 -3.97 14.25 -19.08
C ILE A 146 -4.55 14.06 -20.50
N PRO A 147 -3.87 14.52 -21.58
CA PRO A 147 -4.39 14.46 -22.94
C PRO A 147 -4.83 13.04 -23.31
N HIS A 148 -6.06 12.94 -23.82
CA HIS A 148 -6.74 11.68 -24.13
C HIS A 148 -5.86 10.81 -25.04
N ARG A 149 -5.29 9.73 -24.50
CA ARG A 149 -4.61 8.73 -25.33
C ARG A 149 -5.66 7.79 -25.90
N LYS A 150 -5.73 7.70 -27.24
CA LYS A 150 -6.65 6.79 -27.93
C LYS A 150 -6.43 5.35 -27.45
N PHE A 151 -7.53 4.68 -27.11
CA PHE A 151 -7.52 3.28 -26.71
C PHE A 151 -7.32 2.43 -27.97
N THR A 152 -6.11 1.93 -28.19
CA THR A 152 -5.77 1.10 -29.36
C THR A 152 -5.90 -0.39 -29.02
N ILE A 153 -6.23 -1.21 -30.03
CA ILE A 153 -6.31 -2.68 -29.91
C ILE A 153 -5.01 -3.27 -29.34
N TRP A 154 -3.87 -2.64 -29.64
CA TRP A 154 -2.55 -3.00 -29.13
C TRP A 154 -2.40 -2.86 -27.61
N ARG A 155 -3.09 -1.92 -26.96
CA ARG A 155 -3.07 -1.79 -25.49
C ARG A 155 -3.84 -2.91 -24.81
N ILE A 156 -4.94 -3.35 -25.42
CA ILE A 156 -5.71 -4.49 -24.92
C ILE A 156 -4.87 -5.77 -25.04
N LEU A 157 -4.27 -6.02 -26.20
CA LEU A 157 -3.35 -7.13 -26.41
C LEU A 157 -2.16 -7.09 -25.43
N ALA A 158 -1.57 -5.91 -25.21
CA ALA A 158 -0.48 -5.75 -24.25
C ALA A 158 -0.93 -6.05 -22.81
N THR A 159 -2.14 -5.63 -22.42
CA THR A 159 -2.69 -5.88 -21.08
C THR A 159 -2.95 -7.37 -20.84
N ILE A 160 -3.51 -8.07 -21.84
CA ILE A 160 -3.72 -9.52 -21.79
C ILE A 160 -2.37 -10.25 -21.72
N GLY A 161 -1.40 -9.86 -22.54
CA GLY A 161 -0.05 -10.41 -22.51
C GLY A 161 0.62 -10.24 -21.14
N LEU A 162 0.39 -9.10 -20.48
CA LEU A 162 0.92 -8.81 -19.16
C LEU A 162 0.37 -9.75 -18.07
N ILE A 163 -0.93 -10.02 -18.11
CA ILE A 163 -1.57 -11.02 -17.24
C ILE A 163 -0.97 -12.41 -17.50
N GLY A 164 -0.74 -12.75 -18.76
CA GLY A 164 -0.05 -13.99 -19.16
C GLY A 164 1.36 -14.11 -18.58
N CYS A 165 2.17 -13.05 -18.67
CA CYS A 165 3.52 -13.01 -18.09
C CYS A 165 3.49 -13.23 -16.57
N VAL A 166 2.54 -12.61 -15.84
CA VAL A 166 2.39 -12.85 -14.39
C VAL A 166 2.04 -14.28 -14.09
N ALA A 167 1.13 -14.89 -14.86
CA ALA A 167 0.71 -16.26 -14.64
C ALA A 167 1.90 -17.24 -14.81
N VAL A 168 2.79 -16.97 -15.76
CA VAL A 168 4.02 -17.75 -15.96
C VAL A 168 4.98 -17.56 -14.78
N ILE A 169 5.26 -16.31 -14.39
CA ILE A 169 6.17 -16.00 -13.26
C ILE A 169 5.63 -16.55 -11.94
N ALA A 170 4.31 -16.57 -11.74
CA ALA A 170 3.71 -17.11 -10.52
C ALA A 170 3.75 -18.66 -10.48
N LYS A 171 3.95 -19.32 -11.62
CA LYS A 171 3.95 -20.78 -11.74
C LYS A 171 5.36 -21.40 -11.65
N PHE A 172 6.41 -20.67 -12.01
CA PHE A 172 7.79 -21.15 -12.10
C PHE A 172 8.74 -20.24 -11.33
#